data_AF-A0A2P8G6K3-F1
#
_entry.id   AF-A0A2P8G6K3-F1
#
_cell.length_a   1.000
_cell.length_b   1.000
_cell.length_c   1.000
_cell.angle_alpha   90.00
_cell.angle_beta   90.00
_cell.angle_gamma   90.00
#
_symmetry.space_group_name_H-M   'P 1'
#
loop_
_entity.id
_entity.type
_entity.pdbx_description
1 polymer ?
#
loop_
_entity_poly.entity_id
_entity_poly.type
_entity_poly.pdbx_seq_one_letter_code
_entity_poly.pdbx_strand_id
1 'polypeptide(L)'
;MSNRIVSEIMNVPDAYLVLDAVQKALDEERKRRLKFYNDITEQEKTEFINGTIVVHSPIKMKHNKASLRLAQLLNIYVCKHNLGFVGIEKIMITLTRNDYEPDICFFGKEKAITFTADQSLFPTPDLVVEVLSTSTEARDRGVKFDDYQAHGVEEYWIIDPENETLEQYHLIDEAYKLILKAPSNDVKSFAVEGFQIPIRAIFDDDENLKAIQNL
;
A
#
# COMPACT_ATOMS: atom_id res chain seq x y z
N MET A 1 -12.44 4.65 -19.53
CA MET A 1 -12.37 3.49 -20.47
C MET A 1 -13.71 2.76 -20.48
N SER A 2 -14.27 2.41 -21.64
CA SER A 2 -15.42 1.50 -21.68
C SER A 2 -14.93 0.13 -21.19
N ASN A 3 -15.45 -0.32 -20.06
CA ASN A 3 -15.04 -1.57 -19.41
C ASN A 3 -15.46 -2.75 -20.32
N ARG A 4 -14.49 -3.49 -20.86
CA ARG A 4 -14.72 -4.66 -21.73
C ARG A 4 -15.73 -5.64 -21.11
N ILE A 5 -15.65 -5.87 -19.81
CA ILE A 5 -16.55 -6.75 -19.06
C ILE A 5 -17.98 -6.20 -19.11
N VAL A 6 -18.15 -4.89 -18.96
CA VAL A 6 -19.48 -4.26 -19.08
C VAL A 6 -20.02 -4.47 -20.50
N SER A 7 -19.20 -4.31 -21.54
CA SER A 7 -19.64 -4.59 -22.90
C SER A 7 -20.03 -6.06 -23.11
N GLU A 8 -19.29 -7.01 -22.52
CA GLU A 8 -19.60 -8.44 -22.59
C GLU A 8 -20.92 -8.76 -21.89
N ILE A 9 -21.15 -8.21 -20.68
CA ILE A 9 -22.41 -8.36 -19.93
C ILE A 9 -23.59 -7.76 -20.72
N MET A 10 -23.43 -6.57 -21.30
CA MET A 10 -24.52 -5.90 -22.02
C MET A 10 -24.88 -6.59 -23.35
N ASN A 11 -24.06 -7.53 -23.83
CA ASN A 11 -24.31 -8.28 -25.06
C ASN A 11 -25.14 -9.56 -24.86
N VAL A 12 -25.50 -9.91 -23.62
CA VAL A 12 -26.37 -11.07 -23.34
C VAL A 12 -27.79 -10.63 -22.95
N PRO A 13 -28.86 -11.30 -23.43
CA PRO A 13 -30.25 -10.90 -23.13
C PRO A 13 -30.61 -10.95 -21.64
N ASP A 14 -29.88 -11.73 -20.86
CA ASP A 14 -30.06 -11.95 -19.42
C ASP A 14 -29.04 -11.19 -18.56
N ALA A 15 -28.45 -10.11 -19.09
CA ALA A 15 -27.51 -9.23 -18.39
C ALA A 15 -27.95 -8.85 -16.96
N TYR A 16 -29.27 -8.67 -16.76
CA TYR A 16 -29.85 -8.34 -15.45
C TYR A 16 -29.71 -9.49 -14.43
N LEU A 17 -29.74 -10.75 -14.86
CA LEU A 17 -29.48 -11.91 -13.98
C LEU A 17 -28.02 -11.98 -13.57
N VAL A 18 -27.10 -11.64 -14.48
CA VAL A 18 -25.67 -11.54 -14.17
C VAL A 18 -25.43 -10.46 -13.12
N LEU A 19 -26.05 -9.29 -13.29
CA LEU A 19 -25.96 -8.19 -12.32
C LEU A 19 -26.51 -8.59 -10.93
N ASP A 20 -27.67 -9.26 -10.89
CA ASP A 20 -28.26 -9.76 -9.64
C ASP A 20 -27.36 -10.80 -8.96
N ALA A 21 -26.76 -11.72 -9.72
CA ALA A 21 -25.83 -12.72 -9.18
C ALA A 21 -24.56 -12.07 -8.62
N VAL A 22 -23.99 -11.09 -9.32
CA VAL A 22 -22.82 -10.33 -8.85
C VAL A 22 -23.16 -9.55 -7.58
N GLN A 23 -24.32 -8.89 -7.54
CA GLN A 23 -24.75 -8.15 -6.37
C GLN A 23 -24.90 -9.06 -5.15
N LYS A 24 -25.54 -10.23 -5.30
CA LYS A 24 -25.65 -11.24 -4.24
C LYS A 24 -24.28 -11.70 -3.73
N ALA A 25 -23.35 -11.98 -4.63
CA ALA A 25 -21.99 -12.39 -4.25
C ALA A 25 -21.26 -11.28 -3.47
N LEU A 26 -21.39 -10.02 -3.90
CA LEU A 26 -20.82 -8.87 -3.19
C LEU A 26 -21.48 -8.65 -1.82
N ASP A 27 -22.79 -8.92 -1.68
CA ASP A 27 -23.49 -8.82 -0.40
C ASP A 27 -23.00 -9.87 0.60
N GLU A 28 -22.79 -11.11 0.15
CA GLU A 28 -22.18 -12.18 0.94
C GLU A 28 -20.73 -11.86 1.31
N GLU A 29 -19.99 -11.26 0.39
CA GLU A 29 -18.65 -10.78 0.65
C GLU A 29 -18.60 -9.70 1.73
N ARG A 30 -19.51 -8.71 1.69
CA ARG A 30 -19.61 -7.68 2.73
C ARG A 30 -19.89 -8.29 4.11
N LYS A 31 -20.73 -9.34 4.19
CA LYS A 31 -20.95 -10.08 5.44
C LYS A 31 -19.66 -10.75 5.93
N ARG A 32 -18.88 -11.36 5.03
CA ARG A 32 -17.57 -11.94 5.36
C ARG A 32 -16.57 -10.89 5.83
N ARG A 33 -16.53 -9.71 5.18
CA ARG A 33 -15.67 -8.59 5.56
C ARG A 33 -16.02 -8.02 6.93
N LEU A 34 -17.32 -7.89 7.23
CA LEU A 34 -17.77 -7.53 8.58
C LEU A 34 -17.38 -8.57 9.63
N LYS A 35 -17.49 -9.85 9.30
CA LYS A 35 -17.02 -10.92 10.19
C LYS A 35 -15.50 -10.84 10.41
N PHE A 36 -14.73 -10.61 9.34
CA PHE A 36 -13.29 -10.40 9.40
C PHE A 36 -12.93 -9.31 10.42
N TYR A 37 -13.56 -8.13 10.39
CA TYR A 37 -13.30 -7.08 11.38
C TYR A 37 -13.57 -7.47 12.84
N ASN A 38 -14.52 -8.38 13.09
CA ASN A 38 -14.81 -8.85 14.45
C ASN A 38 -13.85 -9.96 14.90
N ASP A 39 -13.25 -10.67 13.95
CA ASP A 39 -12.40 -11.84 14.21
C ASP A 39 -10.90 -11.49 14.24
N ILE A 40 -10.47 -10.42 13.56
CA ILE A 40 -9.07 -9.99 13.55
C ILE A 40 -8.60 -9.55 14.93
N THR A 41 -7.32 -9.81 15.19
CA THR A 41 -6.65 -9.41 16.42
C THR A 41 -5.31 -8.77 16.09
N GLU A 42 -4.75 -8.05 17.05
CA GLU A 42 -3.41 -7.47 16.93
C GLU A 42 -2.28 -8.51 16.87
N GLN A 43 -2.58 -9.83 16.94
CA GLN A 43 -1.56 -10.89 16.96
C GLN A 43 -1.08 -11.24 15.56
N GLU A 44 -1.98 -11.30 14.58
CA GLU A 44 -1.68 -11.72 13.22
C GLU A 44 -1.59 -10.51 12.28
N LYS A 45 -0.89 -10.67 11.15
CA LYS A 45 -0.92 -9.71 10.03
C LYS A 45 -1.85 -10.30 8.98
N THR A 46 -3.00 -9.68 8.74
CA THR A 46 -4.08 -10.23 7.92
C THR A 46 -4.68 -9.19 6.98
N GLU A 47 -4.99 -9.61 5.77
CA GLU A 47 -5.61 -8.76 4.75
C GLU A 47 -6.92 -9.39 4.26
N PHE A 48 -7.83 -8.55 3.76
CA PHE A 48 -9.05 -9.00 3.10
C PHE A 48 -8.98 -8.67 1.62
N ILE A 49 -8.79 -9.68 0.77
CA ILE A 49 -8.52 -9.51 -0.65
C ILE A 49 -9.52 -10.32 -1.46
N ASN A 50 -10.33 -9.63 -2.26
CA ASN A 50 -11.35 -10.16 -3.16
C ASN A 50 -12.25 -11.21 -2.49
N GLY A 51 -12.66 -10.93 -1.25
CA GLY A 51 -13.52 -11.80 -0.47
C GLY A 51 -12.83 -12.92 0.30
N THR A 52 -11.50 -12.96 0.32
CA THR A 52 -10.73 -13.97 1.05
C THR A 52 -9.85 -13.32 2.12
N ILE A 53 -9.70 -13.99 3.26
CA ILE A 53 -8.77 -13.58 4.32
C ILE A 53 -7.41 -14.17 3.98
N VAL A 54 -6.39 -13.31 3.94
CA VAL A 54 -5.02 -13.69 3.67
C VAL A 54 -4.18 -13.43 4.91
N VAL A 55 -3.63 -14.50 5.48
CA VAL A 55 -2.74 -14.43 6.66
C VAL A 55 -1.29 -14.43 6.19
N HIS A 56 -0.49 -13.50 6.69
CA HIS A 56 0.92 -13.37 6.32
C HIS A 56 1.83 -14.20 7.22
N SER A 57 2.90 -14.75 6.62
CA SER A 57 3.96 -15.43 7.35
C SER A 57 4.94 -14.42 7.96
N PRO A 58 5.71 -14.82 8.99
CA PRO A 58 6.78 -14.00 9.53
C PRO A 58 7.77 -13.52 8.46
N ILE A 59 8.18 -12.26 8.57
CA ILE A 59 9.12 -11.62 7.62
C ILE A 59 10.57 -12.04 7.87
N LYS A 60 11.38 -12.02 6.81
CA LYS A 60 12.83 -12.28 6.90
C LYS A 60 13.56 -11.02 7.38
N MET A 61 14.76 -11.21 7.95
CA MET A 61 15.60 -10.11 8.45
C MET A 61 15.89 -9.03 7.40
N LYS A 62 16.14 -9.39 6.13
CA LYS A 62 16.41 -8.41 5.06
C LYS A 62 15.22 -7.49 4.78
N HIS A 63 14.01 -8.07 4.74
CA HIS A 63 12.76 -7.33 4.61
C HIS A 63 12.59 -6.37 5.79
N ASN A 64 12.67 -6.88 7.02
CA ASN A 64 12.52 -6.07 8.22
C ASN A 64 13.52 -4.89 8.27
N LYS A 65 14.79 -5.13 7.93
CA LYS A 65 15.81 -4.07 7.90
C LYS A 65 15.49 -2.98 6.87
N ALA A 66 15.08 -3.36 5.66
CA ALA A 66 14.72 -2.40 4.62
C ALA A 66 13.49 -1.57 5.02
N SER A 67 12.43 -2.23 5.53
CA SER A 67 11.22 -1.56 6.02
C SER A 67 11.54 -0.59 7.16
N LEU A 68 12.31 -1.04 8.17
CA LEU A 68 12.65 -0.22 9.34
C LEU A 68 13.44 1.04 8.94
N ARG A 69 14.48 0.88 8.11
CA ARG A 69 15.34 2.00 7.69
C ARG A 69 14.58 3.05 6.91
N LEU A 70 13.71 2.63 5.98
CA LEU A 70 12.87 3.57 5.25
C LEU A 70 11.83 4.24 6.17
N ALA A 71 11.17 3.46 7.03
CA ALA A 71 10.18 4.00 7.95
C ALA A 71 10.78 5.05 8.89
N GLN A 72 12.03 4.84 9.36
CA GLN A 72 12.75 5.81 10.17
C GLN A 72 12.98 7.12 9.42
N LEU A 73 13.55 7.07 8.21
CA LEU A 73 13.82 8.25 7.39
C LEU A 73 12.52 9.03 7.11
N LEU A 74 11.49 8.30 6.66
CA LEU A 74 10.20 8.88 6.30
C LEU A 74 9.53 9.53 7.52
N ASN A 75 9.44 8.81 8.64
CA ASN A 75 8.77 9.30 9.83
C ASN A 75 9.49 10.51 10.47
N ILE A 76 10.82 10.49 10.53
CA ILE A 76 11.62 11.64 11.01
C ILE A 76 11.31 12.88 10.17
N TYR A 77 11.36 12.74 8.84
CA TYR A 77 11.09 13.86 7.93
C TYR A 77 9.66 14.38 8.08
N VAL A 78 8.67 13.48 8.02
CA VAL A 78 7.25 13.83 8.14
C VAL A 78 6.96 14.55 9.46
N CYS A 79 7.52 14.07 10.58
CA CYS A 79 7.35 14.70 11.89
C CYS A 79 8.03 16.09 11.95
N LYS A 80 9.28 16.18 11.48
CA LYS A 80 10.06 17.43 11.47
C LYS A 80 9.36 18.54 10.68
N HIS A 81 8.73 18.17 9.56
CA HIS A 81 8.06 19.10 8.65
C HIS A 81 6.54 19.21 8.88
N ASN A 82 5.98 18.47 9.85
CA ASN A 82 4.55 18.47 10.19
C ASN A 82 3.65 18.21 8.97
N LEU A 83 4.00 17.15 8.21
CA LEU A 83 3.39 16.82 6.91
C LEU A 83 2.24 15.81 7.00
N GLY A 84 2.08 15.09 8.12
CA GLY A 84 1.03 14.09 8.25
C GLY A 84 1.41 12.95 9.19
N PHE A 85 0.98 11.74 8.85
CA PHE A 85 1.16 10.53 9.64
C PHE A 85 1.78 9.41 8.81
N VAL A 86 2.75 8.69 9.38
CA VAL A 86 3.36 7.49 8.78
C VAL A 86 2.87 6.26 9.53
N GLY A 87 2.23 5.34 8.82
CA GLY A 87 1.80 4.05 9.32
C GLY A 87 2.80 2.94 8.96
N ILE A 88 2.95 1.94 9.83
CA ILE A 88 3.85 0.79 9.62
C ILE A 88 3.20 -0.53 10.01
N GLU A 89 3.58 -1.60 9.33
CA GLU A 89 3.32 -3.04 9.56
C GLU A 89 1.86 -3.49 9.75
N LYS A 90 1.10 -2.92 10.70
CA LYS A 90 -0.27 -3.33 11.11
C LYS A 90 -1.31 -2.21 11.04
N ILE A 91 -1.04 -1.18 10.25
CA ILE A 91 -2.05 -0.17 9.93
C ILE A 91 -2.98 -0.75 8.85
N MET A 92 -4.24 -0.99 9.22
CA MET A 92 -5.26 -1.49 8.30
C MET A 92 -5.82 -0.33 7.47
N ILE A 93 -5.48 -0.28 6.18
CA ILE A 93 -6.11 0.63 5.23
C ILE A 93 -7.33 -0.05 4.61
N THR A 94 -8.40 0.73 4.46
CA THR A 94 -9.68 0.24 3.94
C THR A 94 -9.97 0.86 2.58
N LEU A 95 -10.12 0.01 1.57
CA LEU A 95 -10.54 0.38 0.22
C LEU A 95 -11.99 -0.07 -0.02
N THR A 96 -12.54 0.18 -1.21
CA THR A 96 -13.96 -0.07 -1.49
C THR A 96 -14.36 -1.52 -1.27
N ARG A 97 -13.49 -2.47 -1.65
CA ARG A 97 -13.74 -3.91 -1.54
C ARG A 97 -12.72 -4.67 -0.68
N ASN A 98 -11.50 -4.13 -0.57
CA ASN A 98 -10.37 -4.81 0.05
C ASN A 98 -9.84 -4.04 1.26
N ASP A 99 -9.15 -4.75 2.14
CA ASP A 99 -8.41 -4.21 3.28
C ASP A 99 -6.98 -4.73 3.24
N TYR A 100 -6.03 -3.83 3.44
CA TYR A 100 -4.61 -4.13 3.33
C TYR A 100 -3.85 -3.63 4.56
N GLU A 101 -2.73 -4.30 4.86
CA GLU A 101 -1.78 -3.90 5.89
C GLU A 101 -0.43 -3.65 5.21
N PRO A 102 -0.27 -2.50 4.50
CA PRO A 102 0.97 -2.20 3.80
C PRO A 102 2.15 -2.14 4.78
N ASP A 103 3.34 -2.47 4.30
CA ASP A 103 4.54 -2.44 5.15
C ASP A 103 4.82 -1.02 5.67
N ILE A 104 4.66 0.00 4.81
CA ILE A 104 4.70 1.41 5.19
C ILE A 104 3.64 2.16 4.38
N CYS A 105 2.97 3.12 5.00
CA CYS A 105 2.11 4.07 4.29
C CYS A 105 2.23 5.47 4.88
N PHE A 106 1.86 6.48 4.09
CA PHE A 106 1.78 7.86 4.55
C PHE A 106 0.43 8.48 4.21
N PHE A 107 -0.06 9.27 5.16
CA PHE A 107 -1.27 10.06 5.05
C PHE A 107 -0.90 11.52 5.22
N GLY A 108 -1.20 12.33 4.22
CA GLY A 108 -1.03 13.77 4.24
C GLY A 108 -1.82 14.40 5.39
N LYS A 109 -1.36 15.58 5.79
CA LYS A 109 -1.87 16.33 6.94
C LYS A 109 -3.39 16.47 6.98
N GLU A 110 -4.01 16.72 5.83
CA GLU A 110 -5.47 16.89 5.72
C GLU A 110 -6.24 15.62 6.08
N LYS A 111 -5.71 14.43 5.77
CA LYS A 111 -6.28 13.15 6.20
C LYS A 111 -5.93 12.88 7.67
N ALA A 112 -4.67 13.09 8.04
CA ALA A 112 -4.18 12.73 9.36
C ALA A 112 -4.81 13.54 10.50
N ILE A 113 -5.27 14.78 10.25
CA ILE A 113 -5.89 15.62 11.29
C ILE A 113 -7.20 15.05 11.86
N THR A 114 -7.87 14.15 11.12
CA THR A 114 -9.12 13.52 11.57
C THR A 114 -8.88 12.22 12.32
N PHE A 115 -7.63 11.74 12.42
CA PHE A 115 -7.32 10.48 13.08
C PHE A 115 -7.47 10.59 14.59
N THR A 116 -7.92 9.49 15.20
CA THR A 116 -8.05 9.37 16.65
C THR A 116 -7.12 8.28 17.18
N ALA A 117 -6.82 8.33 18.48
CA ALA A 117 -5.93 7.36 19.11
C ALA A 117 -6.49 5.93 19.10
N ASP A 118 -7.82 5.77 19.11
CA ASP A 118 -8.51 4.48 19.13
C ASP A 118 -8.92 3.99 17.73
N GLN A 119 -8.44 4.65 16.67
CA GLN A 119 -8.75 4.28 15.29
C GLN A 119 -7.96 3.04 14.86
N SER A 120 -8.66 2.04 14.34
CA SER A 120 -8.04 0.82 13.78
C SER A 120 -8.14 0.71 12.26
N LEU A 121 -9.05 1.45 11.62
CA LEU A 121 -9.29 1.44 10.19
C LEU A 121 -8.97 2.80 9.58
N PHE A 122 -8.13 2.81 8.56
CA PHE A 122 -7.60 4.03 7.94
C PHE A 122 -8.15 4.18 6.52
N PRO A 123 -8.26 5.43 6.01
CA PRO A 123 -8.70 5.67 4.64
C PRO A 123 -7.61 5.27 3.63
N THR A 124 -7.81 5.58 2.35
CA THR A 124 -6.76 5.43 1.33
C THR A 124 -5.57 6.37 1.61
N PRO A 125 -4.34 5.84 1.74
CA PRO A 125 -3.13 6.65 1.95
C PRO A 125 -2.71 7.39 0.68
N ASP A 126 -1.80 8.35 0.82
CA ASP A 126 -1.19 9.10 -0.30
C ASP A 126 0.02 8.35 -0.87
N LEU A 127 0.80 7.70 0.00
CA LEU A 127 1.90 6.81 -0.37
C LEU A 127 1.68 5.43 0.25
N VAL A 128 1.90 4.39 -0.56
CA VAL A 128 2.07 3.01 -0.09
C VAL A 128 3.47 2.51 -0.45
N VAL A 129 4.09 1.78 0.46
CA VAL A 129 5.33 1.05 0.21
C VAL A 129 5.13 -0.41 0.60
N GLU A 130 5.45 -1.31 -0.32
CA GLU A 130 5.50 -2.74 -0.07
C GLU A 130 6.94 -3.23 -0.24
N VAL A 131 7.44 -3.96 0.77
CA VAL A 131 8.75 -4.58 0.72
C VAL A 131 8.56 -6.03 0.34
N LEU A 132 9.17 -6.43 -0.78
CA LEU A 132 8.92 -7.73 -1.37
C LEU A 132 9.39 -8.87 -0.48
N SER A 133 8.57 -9.91 -0.46
CA SER A 133 8.92 -11.23 0.04
C SER A 133 8.45 -12.28 -0.96
N THR A 134 9.04 -13.48 -0.90
CA THR A 134 8.63 -14.60 -1.76
C THR A 134 7.12 -14.92 -1.65
N SER A 135 6.52 -14.65 -0.49
CA SER A 135 5.09 -14.91 -0.22
C SER A 135 4.12 -13.82 -0.67
N THR A 136 4.61 -12.59 -0.90
CA THR A 136 3.77 -11.41 -1.15
C THR A 136 3.96 -10.82 -2.54
N GLU A 137 5.11 -11.04 -3.18
CA GLU A 137 5.48 -10.38 -4.44
C GLU A 137 4.40 -10.45 -5.53
N ALA A 138 3.80 -11.63 -5.74
CA ALA A 138 2.76 -11.79 -6.75
C ALA A 138 1.51 -10.92 -6.48
N ARG A 139 1.20 -10.63 -5.21
CA ARG A 139 0.08 -9.77 -4.81
C ARG A 139 0.49 -8.30 -4.87
N ASP A 140 1.67 -7.97 -4.38
CA ASP A 140 2.21 -6.60 -4.34
C ASP A 140 2.39 -6.02 -5.76
N ARG A 141 2.76 -6.86 -6.73
CA ARG A 141 2.86 -6.51 -8.16
C ARG A 141 1.59 -6.75 -8.96
N GLY A 142 0.57 -7.34 -8.36
CA GLY A 142 -0.68 -7.74 -9.02
C GLY A 142 -1.86 -7.01 -8.42
N VAL A 143 -2.72 -7.76 -7.71
CA VAL A 143 -3.99 -7.25 -7.18
C VAL A 143 -3.84 -5.96 -6.36
N LYS A 144 -2.79 -5.84 -5.53
CA LYS A 144 -2.57 -4.62 -4.73
C LYS A 144 -2.21 -3.44 -5.60
N PHE A 145 -1.30 -3.62 -6.56
CA PHE A 145 -0.91 -2.59 -7.52
C PHE A 145 -2.14 -2.02 -8.24
N ASP A 146 -2.97 -2.90 -8.79
CA ASP A 146 -4.18 -2.51 -9.52
C ASP A 146 -5.20 -1.81 -8.61
N ASP A 147 -5.37 -2.29 -7.38
CA ASP A 147 -6.37 -1.76 -6.46
C ASP A 147 -5.93 -0.41 -5.87
N TYR A 148 -4.66 -0.24 -5.52
CA TYR A 148 -4.10 1.06 -5.11
C TYR A 148 -4.22 2.10 -6.23
N GLN A 149 -3.93 1.71 -7.48
CA GLN A 149 -4.10 2.56 -8.65
C GLN A 149 -5.57 3.00 -8.82
N ALA A 150 -6.50 2.04 -8.74
CA ALA A 150 -7.93 2.30 -8.90
C ALA A 150 -8.52 3.17 -7.78
N HIS A 151 -7.90 3.19 -6.60
CA HIS A 151 -8.32 3.99 -5.45
C HIS A 151 -7.56 5.33 -5.33
N GLY A 152 -6.70 5.66 -6.29
CA GLY A 152 -6.07 6.98 -6.34
C GLY A 152 -4.96 7.18 -5.31
N VAL A 153 -4.30 6.11 -4.86
CA VAL A 153 -3.04 6.24 -4.12
C VAL A 153 -2.05 6.95 -5.05
N GLU A 154 -1.55 8.11 -4.63
CA GLU A 154 -0.74 8.99 -5.48
C GLU A 154 0.59 8.33 -5.86
N GLU A 155 1.22 7.68 -4.88
CA GLU A 155 2.55 7.11 -5.05
C GLU A 155 2.62 5.69 -4.48
N TYR A 156 3.27 4.80 -5.24
CA TYR A 156 3.46 3.41 -4.83
C TYR A 156 4.91 2.97 -5.00
N TRP A 157 5.54 2.52 -3.92
CA TRP A 157 6.91 2.02 -3.95
C TRP A 157 6.94 0.51 -3.74
N ILE A 158 7.72 -0.18 -4.57
CA ILE A 158 8.05 -1.59 -4.40
C ILE A 158 9.54 -1.70 -4.12
N ILE A 159 9.89 -2.27 -2.97
CA ILE A 159 11.28 -2.44 -2.53
C ILE A 159 11.64 -3.92 -2.63
N ASP A 160 12.68 -4.22 -3.39
CA ASP A 160 13.24 -5.56 -3.48
C ASP A 160 14.50 -5.65 -2.59
N PRO A 161 14.43 -6.27 -1.40
CA PRO A 161 15.56 -6.39 -0.50
C PRO A 161 16.58 -7.45 -0.92
N GLU A 162 16.26 -8.33 -1.88
CA GLU A 162 17.21 -9.32 -2.40
C GLU A 162 18.10 -8.71 -3.49
N ASN A 163 17.50 -7.90 -4.37
CA ASN A 163 18.22 -7.19 -5.44
C ASN A 163 18.66 -5.77 -5.04
N GLU A 164 18.31 -5.31 -3.84
CA GLU A 164 18.56 -3.95 -3.35
C GLU A 164 18.05 -2.86 -4.30
N THR A 165 16.84 -3.03 -4.84
CA THR A 165 16.23 -2.07 -5.78
C THR A 165 14.97 -1.44 -5.22
N LEU A 166 14.74 -0.18 -5.61
CA LEU A 166 13.47 0.51 -5.41
C LEU A 166 12.82 0.76 -6.77
N GLU A 167 11.53 0.45 -6.86
CA GLU A 167 10.64 0.86 -7.94
C GLU A 167 9.69 1.94 -7.43
N GLN A 168 9.71 3.11 -8.06
CA GLN A 168 8.82 4.22 -7.75
C GLN A 168 7.77 4.34 -8.86
N TYR A 169 6.51 4.19 -8.47
CA TYR A 169 5.36 4.42 -9.33
C TYR A 169 4.63 5.69 -8.88
N HIS A 170 4.28 6.54 -9.85
CA HIS A 170 3.48 7.74 -9.62
C HIS A 170 2.20 7.66 -10.45
N LEU A 171 1.07 8.00 -9.85
CA LEU A 171 -0.23 7.98 -10.50
C LEU A 171 -0.37 9.19 -11.43
N ILE A 172 -0.44 8.94 -12.74
CA ILE A 172 -0.60 9.98 -13.76
C ILE A 172 -1.75 9.56 -14.68
N ASP A 173 -2.77 10.42 -14.80
CA ASP A 173 -3.97 10.16 -15.60
C ASP A 173 -4.63 8.80 -15.25
N GLU A 174 -4.85 8.55 -13.95
CA GLU A 174 -5.47 7.33 -13.40
C GLU A 174 -4.65 6.03 -13.60
N ALA A 175 -3.40 6.13 -14.06
CA ALA A 175 -2.52 4.98 -14.27
C ALA A 175 -1.14 5.19 -13.65
N TYR A 176 -0.63 4.18 -12.96
CA TYR A 176 0.73 4.21 -12.45
C TYR A 176 1.74 4.20 -13.59
N LYS A 177 2.70 5.12 -13.50
CA LYS A 177 3.88 5.18 -14.36
C LYS A 177 5.11 4.86 -13.53
N LEU A 178 5.92 3.92 -14.02
CA LEU A 178 7.23 3.66 -13.44
C LEU A 178 8.14 4.87 -13.69
N ILE A 179 8.48 5.60 -12.64
CA ILE A 179 9.35 6.78 -12.70
C ILE A 179 10.81 6.37 -12.57
N LEU A 180 11.10 5.48 -11.62
CA LEU A 180 12.45 5.05 -11.29
C LEU A 180 12.44 3.57 -10.93
N LYS A 181 13.41 2.83 -11.47
CA LYS A 181 13.79 1.50 -10.98
C LYS A 181 15.31 1.46 -10.90
N ALA A 182 15.87 1.53 -9.70
CA ALA A 182 17.31 1.61 -9.54
C ALA A 182 17.80 0.95 -8.22
N PRO A 183 19.02 0.39 -8.22
CA PRO A 183 19.67 -0.07 -7.00
C PRO A 183 20.40 1.04 -6.23
N SER A 184 20.67 2.15 -6.92
CA SER A 184 21.42 3.29 -6.40
C SER A 184 21.06 4.49 -7.24
N ASN A 185 20.56 5.54 -6.58
CA ASN A 185 20.28 6.91 -7.02
C ASN A 185 19.56 7.60 -5.86
N ASP A 186 19.28 8.90 -5.96
CA ASP A 186 18.31 9.53 -5.09
C ASP A 186 16.90 9.20 -5.57
N VAL A 187 16.00 8.92 -4.63
CA VAL A 187 14.55 8.88 -4.86
C VAL A 187 13.92 10.10 -4.19
N LYS A 188 13.09 10.82 -4.93
CA LYS A 188 12.31 11.96 -4.43
C LYS A 188 10.83 11.60 -4.48
N SER A 189 10.15 11.66 -3.34
CA SER A 189 8.72 11.36 -3.25
C SER A 189 7.88 12.43 -3.95
N PHE A 190 6.80 11.98 -4.57
CA PHE A 190 5.73 12.84 -5.09
C PHE A 190 4.68 13.13 -4.01
N ALA A 191 4.29 12.12 -3.24
CA ALA A 191 3.25 12.23 -2.21
C ALA A 191 3.73 12.91 -0.91
N VAL A 192 5.02 12.85 -0.61
CA VAL A 192 5.62 13.48 0.59
C VAL A 192 6.49 14.65 0.16
N GLU A 193 5.91 15.85 0.24
CA GLU A 193 6.54 17.07 -0.27
C GLU A 193 7.95 17.28 0.29
N GLY A 194 8.93 17.37 -0.61
CA GLY A 194 10.32 17.65 -0.28
C GLY A 194 11.13 16.45 0.23
N PHE A 195 10.50 15.29 0.46
CA PHE A 195 11.20 14.09 0.91
C PHE A 195 12.06 13.51 -0.23
N GLN A 196 13.36 13.47 -0.02
CA GLN A 196 14.34 12.88 -0.95
C GLN A 196 15.44 12.18 -0.16
N ILE A 197 15.78 10.95 -0.54
CA ILE A 197 16.82 10.16 0.09
C ILE A 197 17.63 9.39 -0.96
N PRO A 198 18.91 9.06 -0.68
CA PRO A 198 19.62 8.07 -1.47
C PRO A 198 18.98 6.68 -1.27
N ILE A 199 18.64 5.97 -2.35
CA ILE A 199 18.07 4.61 -2.31
C ILE A 199 18.93 3.66 -1.47
N ARG A 200 20.25 3.84 -1.49
CA ARG A 200 21.19 3.03 -0.70
C ARG A 200 20.94 3.10 0.80
N ALA A 201 20.38 4.21 1.32
CA ALA A 201 19.99 4.34 2.73
C ALA A 201 18.88 3.38 3.17
N ILE A 202 18.18 2.72 2.23
CA ILE A 202 17.19 1.68 2.54
C ILE A 202 17.90 0.35 2.85
N PHE A 203 19.06 0.11 2.26
CA PHE A 203 19.73 -1.21 2.29
C PHE A 203 21.01 -1.24 3.14
N ASP A 204 21.62 -0.08 3.39
CA ASP A 204 22.90 0.06 4.11
C ASP A 204 22.78 0.95 5.35
N ASP A 205 23.40 0.54 6.47
CA ASP A 205 23.29 1.23 7.76
C ASP A 205 24.07 2.56 7.78
N ASP A 206 25.25 2.62 7.14
CA ASP A 206 26.08 3.83 7.13
C ASP A 206 25.45 4.90 6.23
N GLU A 207 24.93 4.49 5.07
CA GLU A 207 24.16 5.40 4.19
C GLU A 207 22.86 5.86 4.85
N ASN A 208 22.19 5.00 5.63
CA ASN A 208 21.00 5.39 6.40
C ASN A 208 21.31 6.47 7.43
N LEU A 209 22.37 6.28 8.23
CA LEU A 209 22.77 7.26 9.23
C LEU A 209 23.17 8.60 8.62
N LYS A 210 23.89 8.59 7.48
CA LYS A 210 24.21 9.80 6.73
C LYS A 210 22.95 10.50 6.22
N ALA A 211 21.98 9.74 5.70
CA ALA A 211 20.73 10.30 5.22
C ALA A 211 19.95 10.96 6.37
N ILE A 212 19.83 10.30 7.53
CA ILE A 212 19.16 10.85 8.73
C ILE A 212 19.75 12.21 9.13
N GLN A 213 21.08 12.36 9.10
CA GLN A 213 21.76 13.61 9.46
C GLN A 213 21.44 14.78 8.51
N ASN A 214 20.97 14.48 7.30
CA ASN A 214 20.67 15.46 6.26
C ASN A 214 19.15 15.70 6.07
N LEU A 215 18.29 15.00 6.81
CA LEU A 215 16.84 15.24 6.84
C LEU A 215 16.50 16.57 7.50
#